data_AF-V7CWH8-F1
#
_entry.id   AF-V7CWH8-F1
#
_cell.length_a   1.000
_cell.length_b   1.000
_cell.length_c   1.000
_cell.angle_alpha   90.00
_cell.angle_beta   90.00
_cell.angle_gamma   90.00
#
_symmetry.space_group_name_H-M   'P 1'
#
loop_
_entity.id
_entity.type
_entity.pdbx_description
1 polymer ?
#
loop_
_entity_poly.entity_id
_entity_poly.type
_entity_poly.pdbx_seq_one_letter_code
_entity_poly.pdbx_strand_id
1 'polypeptide(L)'
;MDSNIQDFIDTCNSDNTCNLIANSTTTSLTTSATSSSAGSTSITSSSRYENQKRRDWNTFGQYLKNHRPPLSLSRCSGAHVLEFLRYLDQFGKTKVHTPICPFYGHPNPPAPCPCPLRQAWGSLDALIGRLRAAFEENGGKPEANPFGARAVRLYLREVRDLQSKARGISYEKKKRKRPPPQQQPMPLSLPPPGASATH
;
A
#
# COMPACT_ATOMS: atom_id res chain seq x y z
N MET A 1 -26.31 -11.72 -6.63
CA MET A 1 -24.92 -11.20 -6.58
C MET A 1 -24.05 -12.41 -6.83
N ASP A 2 -23.33 -12.46 -7.95
CA ASP A 2 -22.59 -13.66 -8.34
C ASP A 2 -21.49 -13.98 -7.32
N SER A 3 -21.47 -15.20 -6.78
CA SER A 3 -20.52 -15.61 -5.72
C SER A 3 -19.05 -15.35 -6.09
N ASN A 4 -18.73 -15.37 -7.38
CA ASN A 4 -17.41 -15.08 -7.93
C ASN A 4 -16.93 -13.64 -7.66
N ILE A 5 -17.85 -12.68 -7.58
CA ILE A 5 -17.54 -11.27 -7.31
C ILE A 5 -17.21 -11.07 -5.83
N GLN A 6 -17.88 -11.79 -4.94
CA GLN A 6 -17.65 -11.70 -3.49
C GLN A 6 -16.29 -12.31 -3.10
N ASP A 7 -15.95 -13.49 -3.61
CA ASP A 7 -14.63 -14.11 -3.38
C ASP A 7 -13.47 -13.24 -3.90
N PHE A 8 -13.72 -12.51 -5.00
CA PHE A 8 -12.79 -11.53 -5.54
C PHE A 8 -12.60 -10.34 -4.60
N ILE A 9 -13.71 -9.73 -4.13
CA ILE A 9 -13.68 -8.61 -3.19
C ILE A 9 -12.85 -8.97 -1.95
N ASP A 10 -13.04 -10.17 -1.42
CA ASP A 10 -12.30 -10.62 -0.24
C ASP A 10 -10.82 -10.87 -0.51
N THR A 11 -10.47 -11.22 -1.74
CA THR A 11 -9.09 -11.34 -2.19
C THR A 11 -8.40 -9.98 -2.32
N CYS A 12 -9.03 -8.99 -2.98
CA CYS A 12 -8.48 -7.62 -3.10
C CYS A 12 -8.30 -6.94 -1.74
N ASN A 13 -9.19 -7.28 -0.80
CA ASN A 13 -9.16 -6.77 0.55
C ASN A 13 -8.10 -7.47 1.44
N SER A 14 -7.77 -8.74 1.18
CA SER A 14 -6.79 -9.51 1.98
C SER A 14 -5.34 -9.06 1.78
N ASP A 15 -5.01 -8.44 0.66
CA ASP A 15 -3.67 -7.89 0.39
C ASP A 15 -3.30 -6.71 1.33
N ASN A 16 -4.24 -6.16 2.12
CA ASN A 16 -3.94 -5.15 3.16
C ASN A 16 -3.10 -5.73 4.32
N THR A 17 -3.14 -7.04 4.57
CA THR A 17 -2.47 -7.65 5.74
C THR A 17 -0.97 -7.84 5.52
N CYS A 18 -0.47 -7.80 4.29
CA CYS A 18 0.92 -8.12 3.98
C CYS A 18 1.90 -6.96 4.21
N ASN A 19 1.42 -5.72 4.42
CA ASN A 19 2.27 -4.52 4.57
C ASN A 19 2.22 -3.87 5.96
N LEU A 20 1.53 -4.46 6.95
CA LEU A 20 1.41 -3.92 8.32
C LEU A 20 2.11 -4.76 9.41
N ILE A 21 2.77 -5.88 9.07
CA ILE A 21 3.52 -6.69 10.04
C ILE A 21 5.03 -6.55 9.80
N ALA A 22 5.53 -5.33 9.99
CA ALA A 22 6.96 -5.06 10.12
C ALA A 22 7.19 -3.89 11.09
N ASN A 23 6.70 -4.04 12.33
CA ASN A 23 7.26 -3.47 13.56
C ASN A 23 6.24 -3.60 14.71
N SER A 24 6.23 -4.75 15.38
CA SER A 24 5.82 -4.84 16.78
C SER A 24 6.72 -5.85 17.46
N THR A 25 7.72 -5.34 18.17
CA THR A 25 8.53 -6.09 19.13
C THR A 25 7.68 -6.28 20.39
N THR A 26 7.31 -7.51 20.72
CA THR A 26 7.13 -7.96 22.11
C THR A 26 7.20 -9.49 22.17
N THR A 27 8.25 -9.94 22.85
CA THR A 27 8.48 -11.21 23.55
C THR A 27 7.27 -12.09 23.87
N SER A 28 7.38 -13.37 23.50
CA SER A 28 7.23 -14.51 24.42
C SER A 28 7.96 -15.74 23.85
N LEU A 29 8.73 -16.39 24.71
CA LEU A 29 9.61 -17.54 24.46
C LEU A 29 8.79 -18.85 24.55
N THR A 30 9.08 -19.84 23.69
CA THR A 30 9.45 -21.25 24.03
C THR A 30 9.53 -22.13 22.76
N THR A 31 10.74 -22.67 22.50
CA THR A 31 11.13 -24.04 22.02
C THR A 31 10.30 -24.73 20.91
N SER A 32 10.82 -25.26 19.80
CA SER A 32 12.02 -26.11 19.59
C SER A 32 12.38 -26.20 18.10
N ALA A 33 13.64 -26.57 17.81
CA ALA A 33 14.27 -26.58 16.50
C ALA A 33 13.84 -27.69 15.52
N THR A 34 13.88 -27.39 14.22
CA THR A 34 14.42 -28.28 13.16
C THR A 34 14.95 -27.44 12.00
N SER A 35 16.09 -27.87 11.50
CA SER A 35 16.96 -27.24 10.49
C SER A 35 16.51 -27.49 9.04
N SER A 36 17.11 -26.71 8.14
CA SER A 36 17.27 -26.88 6.68
C SER A 36 16.06 -26.69 5.76
N SER A 37 16.03 -25.55 5.05
CA SER A 37 16.01 -25.43 3.57
C SER A 37 15.73 -23.97 3.15
N ALA A 38 16.77 -23.13 3.08
CA ALA A 38 16.66 -21.82 2.45
C ALA A 38 16.75 -22.00 0.92
N GLY A 39 15.59 -22.14 0.25
CA GLY A 39 15.57 -22.34 -1.20
C GLY A 39 14.21 -22.33 -1.92
N SER A 40 13.08 -22.18 -1.24
CA SER A 40 11.75 -22.39 -1.86
C SER A 40 10.74 -21.23 -1.71
N THR A 41 11.13 -20.11 -1.12
CA THR A 41 10.25 -18.95 -0.92
C THR A 41 9.99 -18.15 -2.21
N SER A 42 10.85 -18.25 -3.23
CA SER A 42 10.70 -17.55 -4.52
C SER A 42 9.69 -18.21 -5.47
N ILE A 43 9.62 -19.55 -5.49
CA ILE A 43 8.71 -20.31 -6.37
C ILE A 43 7.26 -20.21 -5.87
N THR A 44 7.06 -20.23 -4.55
CA THR A 44 5.72 -20.11 -3.95
C THR A 44 5.18 -18.68 -4.02
N SER A 45 6.03 -17.66 -3.85
CA SER A 45 5.63 -16.25 -3.96
C SER A 45 5.31 -15.83 -5.40
N SER A 46 6.08 -16.31 -6.39
CA SER A 46 5.75 -16.10 -7.81
C SER A 46 4.43 -16.78 -8.18
N SER A 47 4.21 -18.03 -7.79
CA SER A 47 2.93 -18.73 -8.01
C SER A 47 1.73 -18.01 -7.38
N ARG A 48 1.88 -17.43 -6.18
CA ARG A 48 0.84 -16.63 -5.51
C ARG A 48 0.50 -15.38 -6.31
N TYR A 49 1.52 -14.63 -6.73
CA TYR A 49 1.34 -13.43 -7.55
C TYR A 49 0.67 -13.75 -8.89
N GLU A 50 1.12 -14.81 -9.57
CA GLU A 50 0.57 -15.25 -10.85
C GLU A 50 -0.91 -15.65 -10.75
N ASN A 51 -1.27 -16.41 -9.71
CA ASN A 51 -2.66 -16.77 -9.46
C ASN A 51 -3.51 -15.54 -9.14
N GLN A 52 -2.97 -14.58 -8.39
CA GLN A 52 -3.66 -13.32 -8.10
C GLN A 52 -3.92 -12.51 -9.37
N LYS A 53 -2.89 -12.33 -10.20
CA LYS A 53 -2.97 -11.65 -11.49
C LYS A 53 -4.01 -12.29 -12.40
N ARG A 54 -4.05 -13.63 -12.48
CA ARG A 54 -5.06 -14.37 -13.27
C ARG A 54 -6.49 -14.10 -12.78
N ARG A 55 -6.71 -14.08 -11.46
CA ARG A 55 -8.03 -13.77 -10.88
C ARG A 55 -8.47 -12.33 -11.18
N ASP A 56 -7.55 -11.38 -11.01
CA ASP A 56 -7.81 -9.98 -11.28
C ASP A 56 -8.15 -9.76 -12.77
N TRP A 57 -7.38 -10.40 -13.67
CA TRP A 57 -7.61 -10.37 -15.11
C TRP A 57 -8.97 -10.93 -15.51
N ASN A 58 -9.32 -12.12 -15.00
CA ASN A 58 -10.60 -12.75 -15.28
C ASN A 58 -11.77 -11.88 -14.77
N THR A 59 -11.61 -11.29 -13.59
CA THR A 59 -12.63 -10.41 -13.00
C THR A 59 -12.83 -9.16 -13.84
N PHE A 60 -11.74 -8.51 -14.27
CA PHE A 60 -11.82 -7.36 -15.15
C PHE A 60 -12.48 -7.73 -16.50
N GLY A 61 -12.11 -8.89 -17.06
CA GLY A 61 -12.76 -9.41 -18.26
C GLY A 61 -14.27 -9.64 -18.06
N GLN A 62 -14.68 -10.15 -16.90
CA GLN A 62 -16.10 -10.31 -16.57
C GLN A 62 -16.81 -8.97 -16.39
N TYR A 63 -16.16 -8.00 -15.75
CA TYR A 63 -16.67 -6.63 -15.62
C TYR A 63 -16.97 -6.01 -17.01
N LEU A 64 -16.05 -6.16 -17.98
CA LEU A 64 -16.27 -5.66 -19.34
C LEU A 64 -17.44 -6.35 -20.07
N LYS A 65 -17.61 -7.67 -19.87
CA LYS A 65 -18.75 -8.41 -20.44
C LYS A 65 -20.09 -7.99 -19.83
N ASN A 66 -20.09 -7.63 -18.56
CA ASN A 66 -21.29 -7.19 -17.84
C ASN A 66 -21.66 -5.73 -18.13
N HIS A 67 -20.75 -4.95 -18.72
CA HIS A 67 -21.03 -3.59 -19.17
C HIS A 67 -22.17 -3.58 -20.21
N ARG A 68 -22.98 -2.50 -20.23
CA ARG A 68 -24.06 -2.33 -21.21
C ARG A 68 -23.83 -1.05 -22.02
N PRO A 69 -23.47 -1.14 -23.32
CA PRO A 69 -23.29 -2.36 -24.13
C PRO A 69 -22.03 -3.17 -23.75
N PRO A 70 -21.99 -4.49 -24.02
CA PRO A 70 -20.82 -5.33 -23.72
C PRO A 70 -19.57 -4.79 -24.39
N LEU A 71 -18.48 -4.69 -23.61
CA LEU A 71 -17.21 -4.17 -24.09
C LEU A 71 -16.21 -5.30 -24.33
N SER A 72 -15.49 -5.22 -25.45
CA SER A 72 -14.31 -6.03 -25.69
C SER A 72 -13.06 -5.30 -25.18
N LEU A 73 -12.00 -6.06 -24.86
CA LEU A 73 -10.71 -5.47 -24.48
C LEU A 73 -10.15 -4.52 -25.56
N SER A 74 -10.40 -4.79 -26.84
CA SER A 74 -9.97 -3.91 -27.95
C SER A 74 -10.62 -2.53 -27.94
N ARG A 75 -11.80 -2.40 -27.32
CA ARG A 75 -12.53 -1.13 -27.15
C ARG A 75 -12.39 -0.58 -25.72
N CYS A 76 -11.71 -1.31 -24.85
CA CYS A 76 -11.42 -0.86 -23.50
C CYS A 76 -10.45 0.33 -23.56
N SER A 77 -10.69 1.30 -22.69
CA SER A 77 -9.93 2.54 -22.61
C SER A 77 -9.69 2.88 -21.14
N GLY A 78 -8.86 3.88 -20.87
CA GLY A 78 -8.62 4.33 -19.50
C GLY A 78 -9.92 4.74 -18.77
N ALA A 79 -10.96 5.20 -19.48
CA ALA A 79 -12.23 5.57 -18.86
C ALA A 79 -12.94 4.36 -18.22
N HIS A 80 -13.01 3.23 -18.93
CA HIS A 80 -13.60 1.99 -18.42
C HIS A 80 -12.79 1.41 -17.24
N VAL A 81 -11.47 1.58 -17.26
CA VAL A 81 -10.62 1.23 -16.11
C VAL A 81 -10.96 2.09 -14.90
N LEU A 82 -11.14 3.40 -15.07
CA LEU A 82 -11.53 4.28 -13.96
C LEU A 82 -12.91 3.95 -13.41
N GLU A 83 -13.86 3.60 -14.27
CA GLU A 83 -15.18 3.15 -13.84
C GLU A 83 -15.09 1.86 -13.03
N PHE A 84 -14.31 0.88 -13.49
CA PHE A 84 -14.02 -0.33 -12.74
C PHE A 84 -13.44 -0.01 -11.35
N LEU A 85 -12.44 0.87 -11.26
CA LEU A 85 -11.85 1.25 -9.97
C LEU A 85 -12.86 1.90 -9.01
N ARG A 86 -13.80 2.70 -9.54
CA ARG A 86 -14.88 3.29 -8.73
C ARG A 86 -15.94 2.26 -8.32
N TYR A 87 -16.21 1.29 -9.16
CA TYR A 87 -17.07 0.16 -8.82
C TYR A 87 -16.49 -0.63 -7.63
N LEU A 88 -15.16 -0.83 -7.60
CA LEU A 88 -14.49 -1.51 -6.48
C LEU A 88 -14.62 -0.77 -5.14
N ASP A 89 -14.75 0.56 -5.14
CA ASP A 89 -14.92 1.33 -3.91
C ASP A 89 -16.19 0.96 -3.14
N GLN A 90 -17.22 0.42 -3.81
CA GLN A 90 -18.46 -0.07 -3.15
C GLN A 90 -18.20 -1.20 -2.14
N PHE A 91 -17.10 -1.92 -2.34
CA PHE A 91 -16.72 -3.08 -1.54
C PHE A 91 -15.44 -2.81 -0.73
N GLY A 92 -15.10 -1.53 -0.58
CA GLY A 92 -14.00 -1.05 0.22
C GLY A 92 -14.10 -1.44 1.68
N LYS A 93 -12.95 -1.69 2.31
CA LYS A 93 -12.84 -1.86 3.78
C LYS A 93 -12.13 -0.68 4.47
N THR A 94 -11.63 0.29 3.71
CA THR A 94 -10.90 1.44 4.27
C THR A 94 -11.83 2.63 4.49
N LYS A 95 -11.90 3.14 5.73
CA LYS A 95 -12.61 4.40 6.02
C LYS A 95 -11.85 5.59 5.44
N VAL A 96 -12.52 6.37 4.58
CA VAL A 96 -11.97 7.59 3.98
C VAL A 96 -12.80 8.78 4.42
N HIS A 97 -12.24 9.61 5.30
CA HIS A 97 -12.93 10.75 5.87
C HIS A 97 -13.17 11.87 4.84
N THR A 98 -14.36 12.44 4.83
CA THR A 98 -14.66 13.64 4.02
C THR A 98 -14.02 14.87 4.66
N PRO A 99 -13.71 15.94 3.90
CA PRO A 99 -13.08 17.15 4.45
C PRO A 99 -13.85 17.83 5.59
N ILE A 100 -15.17 17.66 5.63
CA ILE A 100 -16.05 18.18 6.68
C ILE A 100 -16.16 17.26 7.90
N CYS A 101 -15.54 16.07 7.86
CA CYS A 101 -15.58 15.13 8.97
C CYS A 101 -14.67 15.63 10.10
N PRO A 102 -15.12 15.62 11.37
CA PRO A 102 -14.28 15.97 12.51
C PRO A 102 -12.99 15.13 12.63
N PHE A 103 -13.00 13.93 12.06
CA PHE A 103 -11.87 13.01 12.07
C PHE A 103 -10.98 13.09 10.81
N TYR A 104 -11.22 14.05 9.92
CA TYR A 104 -10.33 14.24 8.77
C TYR A 104 -8.89 14.49 9.25
N GLY A 105 -7.93 13.77 8.68
CA GLY A 105 -6.53 13.87 9.10
C GLY A 105 -6.18 13.15 10.40
N HIS A 106 -7.09 12.38 11.01
CA HIS A 106 -6.81 11.65 12.23
C HIS A 106 -6.56 10.16 11.95
N PRO A 107 -5.34 9.62 12.22
CA PRO A 107 -4.99 8.24 11.91
C PRO A 107 -5.67 7.21 12.81
N ASN A 108 -6.02 7.58 14.05
CA ASN A 108 -6.75 6.73 14.98
C ASN A 108 -7.94 7.52 15.58
N PRO A 109 -9.08 7.58 14.87
CA PRO A 109 -10.23 8.34 15.34
C PRO A 109 -10.85 7.69 16.59
N PRO A 110 -11.19 8.47 17.64
CA PRO A 110 -11.68 7.94 18.91
C PRO A 110 -13.15 7.45 18.85
N ALA A 111 -13.87 7.76 17.78
CA ALA A 111 -15.27 7.37 17.61
C ALA A 111 -15.59 7.06 16.13
N PRO A 112 -16.64 6.26 15.84
CA PRO A 112 -17.06 5.95 14.48
C PRO A 112 -17.65 7.18 13.77
N CYS A 113 -17.66 7.16 12.43
CA CYS A 113 -18.23 8.23 11.61
C CYS A 113 -18.95 7.70 10.36
N PRO A 114 -19.88 8.49 9.79
CA PRO A 114 -20.67 8.10 8.63
C PRO A 114 -19.89 8.17 7.30
N CYS A 115 -18.58 8.45 7.34
CA CYS A 115 -17.79 8.51 6.11
C CYS A 115 -17.78 7.17 5.37
N PRO A 116 -17.73 7.19 4.04
CA PRO A 116 -17.79 5.98 3.23
C PRO A 116 -16.58 5.08 3.45
N LEU A 117 -16.78 3.78 3.26
CA LEU A 117 -15.70 2.83 3.05
C LEU A 117 -15.32 2.81 1.57
N ARG A 118 -14.03 2.75 1.27
CA ARG A 118 -13.47 2.71 -0.08
C ARG A 118 -12.30 1.74 -0.13
N GLN A 119 -11.85 1.40 -1.34
CA GLN A 119 -10.65 0.59 -1.49
C GLN A 119 -9.43 1.39 -1.05
N ALA A 120 -8.47 0.74 -0.41
CA ALA A 120 -7.21 1.39 -0.07
C ALA A 120 -6.48 1.76 -1.37
N TRP A 121 -5.89 2.95 -1.43
CA TRP A 121 -5.16 3.40 -2.61
C TRP A 121 -4.05 2.40 -3.00
N GLY A 122 -3.39 1.78 -2.01
CA GLY A 122 -2.35 0.77 -2.23
C GLY A 122 -2.87 -0.50 -2.91
N SER A 123 -4.07 -0.95 -2.54
CA SER A 123 -4.74 -2.10 -3.18
C SER A 123 -5.08 -1.79 -4.64
N LEU A 124 -5.57 -0.58 -4.94
CA LEU A 124 -5.87 -0.16 -6.31
C LEU A 124 -4.60 -0.08 -7.17
N ASP A 125 -3.52 0.47 -6.62
CA ASP A 125 -2.22 0.60 -7.32
C ASP A 125 -1.63 -0.78 -7.65
N ALA A 126 -1.65 -1.70 -6.69
CA ALA A 126 -1.20 -3.09 -6.87
C ALA A 126 -2.04 -3.84 -7.91
N LEU A 127 -3.37 -3.72 -7.83
CA LEU A 127 -4.29 -4.30 -8.81
C LEU A 127 -3.99 -3.81 -10.24
N ILE A 128 -3.84 -2.49 -10.42
CA ILE A 128 -3.51 -1.92 -11.73
C ILE A 128 -2.14 -2.37 -12.22
N GLY A 129 -1.16 -2.53 -11.33
CA GLY A 129 0.14 -3.14 -11.66
C GLY A 129 -0.02 -4.56 -12.22
N ARG A 130 -0.80 -5.41 -11.55
CA ARG A 130 -1.07 -6.78 -12.01
C ARG A 130 -1.84 -6.81 -13.33
N LEU A 131 -2.86 -5.97 -13.49
CA LEU A 131 -3.63 -5.89 -14.75
C LEU A 131 -2.80 -5.38 -15.93
N ARG A 132 -1.83 -4.47 -15.69
CA ARG A 132 -0.87 -4.06 -16.73
C ARG A 132 -0.03 -5.25 -17.21
N ALA A 133 0.53 -6.01 -16.29
CA ALA A 133 1.33 -7.20 -16.61
C ALA A 133 0.50 -8.28 -17.33
N ALA A 134 -0.74 -8.52 -16.86
CA ALA A 134 -1.64 -9.47 -17.50
C ALA A 134 -1.96 -9.07 -18.95
N PHE A 135 -2.20 -7.77 -19.20
CA PHE A 135 -2.47 -7.27 -20.54
C PHE A 135 -1.33 -7.56 -21.52
N GLU A 136 -0.08 -7.38 -21.09
CA GLU A 136 1.11 -7.63 -21.91
C GLU A 136 1.29 -9.13 -22.19
N GLU A 137 1.07 -10.00 -21.19
CA GLU A 137 1.13 -11.45 -21.36
C GLU A 137 0.02 -12.00 -22.27
N ASN A 138 -1.12 -11.33 -22.33
CA ASN A 138 -2.22 -11.64 -23.24
C ASN A 138 -2.03 -11.05 -24.65
N GLY A 139 -0.81 -10.61 -25.00
CA GLY A 139 -0.44 -10.12 -26.34
C GLY A 139 -0.72 -8.63 -26.57
N GLY A 140 -1.04 -7.88 -25.51
CA GLY A 140 -1.25 -6.44 -25.57
C GLY A 140 0.06 -5.66 -25.66
N LYS A 141 0.09 -4.62 -26.50
CA LYS A 141 1.24 -3.71 -26.58
C LYS A 141 1.24 -2.72 -25.40
N PRO A 142 2.38 -2.45 -24.73
CA PRO A 142 2.45 -1.50 -23.61
C PRO A 142 1.88 -0.10 -23.91
N GLU A 143 1.97 0.35 -25.15
CA GLU A 143 1.57 1.66 -25.66
C GLU A 143 0.05 1.77 -25.80
N ALA A 144 -0.60 0.65 -26.11
CA ALA A 144 -2.06 0.54 -26.21
C ALA A 144 -2.71 0.12 -24.88
N ASN A 145 -1.91 0.00 -23.81
CA ASN A 145 -2.37 -0.54 -22.54
C ASN A 145 -3.36 0.44 -21.83
N PRO A 146 -4.64 0.07 -21.64
CA PRO A 146 -5.62 0.95 -21.04
C PRO A 146 -5.35 1.21 -19.55
N PHE A 147 -4.72 0.26 -18.85
CA PHE A 147 -4.30 0.42 -17.45
C PHE A 147 -3.05 1.31 -17.35
N GLY A 148 -2.28 1.42 -18.43
CA GLY A 148 -1.17 2.34 -18.60
C GLY A 148 -1.61 3.79 -18.88
N ALA A 149 -2.89 4.05 -19.17
CA ALA A 149 -3.34 5.36 -19.64
C ALA A 149 -3.05 6.51 -18.65
N ARG A 150 -2.77 7.72 -19.19
CA ARG A 150 -2.46 8.92 -18.38
C ARG A 150 -3.56 9.24 -17.36
N ALA A 151 -4.83 9.10 -17.75
CA ALA A 151 -5.96 9.34 -16.86
C ALA A 151 -5.95 8.42 -15.63
N VAL A 152 -5.63 7.13 -15.81
CA VAL A 152 -5.51 6.14 -14.72
C VAL A 152 -4.38 6.51 -13.77
N ARG A 153 -3.22 6.90 -14.29
CA ARG A 153 -2.08 7.32 -13.46
C ARG A 153 -2.37 8.57 -12.62
N LEU A 154 -3.05 9.56 -13.21
CA LEU A 154 -3.45 10.77 -12.49
C LEU A 154 -4.48 10.47 -11.40
N TYR A 155 -5.46 9.63 -11.71
CA TYR A 155 -6.45 9.18 -10.73
C TYR A 155 -5.81 8.48 -9.53
N LEU A 156 -4.92 7.51 -9.75
CA LEU A 156 -4.25 6.81 -8.65
C LEU A 156 -3.41 7.75 -7.76
N ARG A 157 -2.77 8.76 -8.36
CA ARG A 157 -2.05 9.80 -7.62
C ARG A 157 -3.01 10.63 -6.76
N GLU A 158 -4.10 11.10 -7.35
CA GLU A 158 -5.11 11.88 -6.63
C GLU A 158 -5.76 11.08 -5.49
N VAL A 159 -6.12 9.81 -5.73
CA VAL A 159 -6.67 8.92 -4.69
C VAL A 159 -5.67 8.70 -3.56
N ARG A 160 -4.38 8.51 -3.87
CA ARG A 160 -3.32 8.43 -2.86
C ARG A 160 -3.28 9.70 -2.00
N ASP A 161 -3.27 10.88 -2.60
CA ASP A 161 -3.20 12.16 -1.89
C ASP A 161 -4.45 12.41 -1.04
N LEU A 162 -5.64 12.18 -1.60
CA LEU A 162 -6.92 12.32 -0.89
C LEU A 162 -7.00 11.39 0.32
N GLN A 163 -6.65 10.11 0.16
CA GLN A 163 -6.68 9.14 1.26
C GLN A 163 -5.62 9.43 2.32
N SER A 164 -4.42 9.86 1.91
CA SER A 164 -3.33 10.17 2.83
C SER A 164 -3.69 11.35 3.74
N LYS A 165 -4.24 12.42 3.16
CA LYS A 165 -4.79 13.56 3.90
C LYS A 165 -5.98 13.17 4.77
N ALA A 166 -6.96 12.46 4.21
CA ALA A 166 -8.17 12.07 4.92
C ALA A 166 -7.90 11.19 6.14
N ARG A 167 -6.92 10.29 6.04
CA ARG A 167 -6.57 9.34 7.10
C ARG A 167 -5.44 9.82 8.01
N GLY A 168 -4.90 11.03 7.79
CA GLY A 168 -3.78 11.53 8.59
C GLY A 168 -2.48 10.76 8.42
N ILE A 169 -2.36 9.96 7.35
CA ILE A 169 -1.16 9.20 7.04
C ILE A 169 -0.25 10.13 6.25
N SER A 170 0.43 11.04 6.94
CA SER A 170 1.54 11.77 6.32
C SER A 170 2.71 10.81 6.19
N TYR A 171 3.30 10.72 4.99
CA TYR A 171 4.61 10.10 4.79
C TYR A 171 5.71 11.03 5.37
N GLU A 172 5.52 11.55 6.58
CA GLU A 172 6.63 12.02 7.39
C GLU A 172 7.48 10.78 7.62
N LYS A 173 8.46 10.58 6.71
CA LYS A 173 9.67 9.81 6.93
C LYS A 173 9.93 9.89 8.41
N LYS A 174 9.74 8.76 9.12
CA LYS A 174 10.11 8.57 10.52
C LYS A 174 11.38 9.36 10.75
N LYS A 175 11.22 10.58 11.28
CA LYS A 175 12.31 11.51 11.55
C LYS A 175 12.94 10.84 12.74
N ARG A 176 13.84 9.91 12.40
CA ARG A 176 14.59 9.04 13.29
C ARG A 176 15.07 10.00 14.35
N LYS A 177 14.59 9.82 15.60
CA LYS A 177 15.13 10.52 16.75
C LYS A 177 16.64 10.31 16.65
N ARG A 178 17.38 11.32 16.17
CA ARG A 178 18.82 11.35 16.36
C ARG A 178 18.96 11.35 17.88
N PRO A 179 19.75 10.43 18.46
CA PRO A 179 20.16 10.58 19.85
C PRO A 179 20.74 12.00 20.01
N PRO A 180 20.52 12.69 21.14
CA PRO A 180 21.27 13.90 21.43
C PRO A 180 22.77 13.57 21.32
N PRO A 181 23.60 14.48 20.77
CA PRO A 181 25.04 14.28 20.86
C PRO A 181 25.40 14.17 22.33
N GLN A 182 25.95 13.02 22.73
CA GLN A 182 26.62 12.88 24.01
C GLN A 182 27.72 13.93 24.05
N GLN A 183 27.57 14.95 24.89
CA GLN A 183 28.66 15.83 25.26
C GLN A 183 29.71 14.96 25.95
N GLN A 184 30.83 14.71 25.27
CA GLN A 184 32.03 14.21 25.91
C GLN A 184 32.47 15.25 26.94
N PRO A 185 32.80 14.87 28.19
CA PRO A 185 33.42 15.80 29.13
C PRO A 185 34.78 16.22 28.56
N MET A 186 34.99 17.53 28.39
CA MET A 186 36.31 18.07 28.07
C MET A 186 37.29 17.74 29.20
N PRO A 187 38.53 17.33 28.91
CA PRO A 187 39.54 17.20 29.95
C PRO A 187 39.94 18.59 30.47
N LEU A 188 39.82 18.76 31.79
CA LEU A 188 40.27 19.92 32.55
C LEU A 188 41.75 20.21 32.26
N SER A 189 42.03 21.42 31.80
CA SER A 189 43.39 21.95 31.62
C SER A 189 44.03 22.22 32.98
N LEU A 190 45.23 21.67 33.20
CA LEU A 190 46.10 21.95 34.36
C LEU A 190 46.59 23.42 34.34
N PRO A 191 46.72 24.08 35.50
CA PRO A 191 47.38 25.38 35.59
C PRO A 191 48.91 25.28 35.51
N PRO A 192 49.63 26.36 35.12
CA PRO A 192 51.07 26.35 34.88
C PRO A 192 51.89 26.42 36.19
N PRO A 193 53.19 26.05 36.14
CA PRO A 193 54.06 26.05 37.31
C PRO A 193 54.52 27.47 37.66
N GLY A 194 54.27 27.90 38.89
CA GLY A 194 54.79 29.12 39.48
C GLY A 194 56.19 28.90 40.07
N ALA A 195 57.14 29.74 39.66
CA ALA A 195 58.54 29.74 40.05
C ALA A 195 58.79 30.25 41.48
N SER A 196 59.94 29.84 42.00
CA SER A 196 60.56 30.07 43.32
C SER A 196 60.75 31.54 43.75
N ALA A 197 60.66 31.79 45.06
CA ALA A 197 61.47 32.77 45.82
C ALA A 197 61.35 32.48 47.34
N THR A 198 62.38 31.96 47.99
CA THR A 198 63.38 32.66 48.86
C THR A 198 62.83 33.18 50.19
N HIS A 199 63.26 32.57 51.31
CA HIS A 199 63.92 33.27 52.42
C HIS A 199 64.76 32.29 53.26
#